data_AF-A0AAP2E5F7-F1
#
_entry.id   AF-A0AAP2E5F7-F1
#
_cell.length_a   1.000
_cell.length_b   1.000
_cell.length_c   1.000
_cell.angle_alpha   90.00
_cell.angle_beta   90.00
_cell.angle_gamma   90.00
#
_symmetry.space_group_name_H-M   'P 1'
#
loop_
_entity.id
_entity.type
_entity.pdbx_description
1 polymer ?
#
loop_
_entity_poly.entity_id
_entity_poly.type
_entity_poly.pdbx_seq_one_letter_code
_entity_poly.pdbx_strand_id
1 'polypeptide(L)'
;MSEDNRYDFSKIFNKVRPIHDRLTDDLIKNTPDEDVTQLIIDSIQFNSKNKSYGEIYAGLTSGQKIIYSIYILETKIFNGGFGGFYFNTECELNQFLEPNLIAIGAKSVADIVRRANEVCESILADQAEPDKFYPLDKEFYEVIEVDRLEARRVTYIREYREQFISA
;
A
#
# COMPACT_ATOMS: atom_id res chain seq x y z
N MET A 1 19.07 20.16 -3.49
CA MET A 1 17.82 19.54 -3.00
C MET A 1 17.84 19.68 -1.49
N SER A 2 16.90 20.43 -0.91
CA SER A 2 16.85 20.70 0.53
C SER A 2 16.42 19.46 1.31
N GLU A 3 17.02 19.24 2.48
CA GLU A 3 16.80 18.09 3.38
C GLU A 3 15.40 18.01 4.01
N ASP A 4 14.49 18.93 3.65
CA ASP A 4 13.25 19.24 4.38
C ASP A 4 11.98 18.55 3.80
N ASN A 5 12.13 17.73 2.75
CA ASN A 5 11.01 17.06 2.07
C ASN A 5 10.94 15.54 2.34
N ARG A 6 11.59 15.03 3.39
CA ARG A 6 11.37 13.64 3.80
C ARG A 6 10.00 13.54 4.47
N TYR A 7 9.13 12.68 3.93
CA TYR A 7 7.86 12.30 4.57
C TYR A 7 8.14 11.93 6.04
N ASP A 8 7.71 12.79 6.97
CA ASP A 8 7.98 12.59 8.39
C ASP A 8 7.00 11.56 8.96
N PHE A 9 7.35 10.29 8.73
CA PHE A 9 6.61 9.15 9.25
C PHE A 9 6.53 9.14 10.79
N SER A 10 7.41 9.86 11.51
CA SER A 10 7.41 9.87 12.98
C SER A 10 6.16 10.52 13.57
N LYS A 11 5.54 11.49 12.87
CA LYS A 11 4.26 12.10 13.29
C LYS A 11 3.08 11.13 13.12
N ILE A 12 3.18 10.20 12.18
CA ILE A 12 2.16 9.17 11.92
C ILE A 12 2.28 8.01 12.92
N PHE A 13 3.52 7.64 13.29
CA PHE A 13 3.79 6.50 14.17
C PHE A 13 3.78 6.81 15.68
N ASN A 14 3.94 8.07 16.10
CA ASN A 14 4.00 8.45 17.52
C ASN A 14 2.65 8.88 18.15
N LYS A 15 1.56 8.85 17.39
CA LYS A 15 0.21 9.19 17.91
C LYS A 15 -0.37 7.97 18.61
N VAL A 16 -0.60 8.04 19.92
CA VAL A 16 -1.35 7.01 20.65
C VAL A 16 -2.81 7.08 20.20
N ARG A 17 -3.27 6.04 19.51
CA ARG A 17 -4.65 5.91 19.03
C ARG A 17 -5.25 4.57 19.45
N PRO A 18 -6.57 4.51 19.74
CA PRO A 18 -7.24 3.25 20.04
C PRO A 18 -7.15 2.28 18.85
N ILE A 19 -6.86 1.01 19.14
CA ILE A 19 -6.86 -0.06 18.13
C ILE A 19 -8.22 -0.75 18.18
N HIS A 20 -8.86 -0.85 17.01
CA HIS A 20 -10.18 -1.45 16.86
C HIS A 20 -10.05 -2.81 16.14
N ASP A 21 -10.54 -3.88 16.77
CA ASP A 21 -10.56 -5.22 16.17
C ASP A 21 -11.64 -5.36 15.09
N ARG A 22 -12.64 -4.47 15.07
CA ARG A 22 -13.71 -4.42 14.05
C ARG A 22 -13.93 -2.99 13.57
N LEU A 23 -14.12 -2.85 12.27
CA LEU A 23 -14.45 -1.59 11.62
C LEU A 23 -15.96 -1.48 11.40
N THR A 24 -16.55 -0.36 11.82
CA THR A 24 -17.95 -0.02 11.59
C THR A 24 -18.06 1.25 10.73
N ASP A 25 -19.21 1.46 10.07
CA ASP A 25 -19.42 2.68 9.29
C ASP A 25 -19.26 3.94 10.15
N ASP A 26 -19.84 3.96 11.35
CA ASP A 26 -19.73 5.10 12.28
C ASP A 26 -18.29 5.38 12.69
N LEU A 27 -17.49 4.34 12.92
CA LEU A 27 -16.09 4.52 13.26
C LEU A 27 -15.35 5.19 12.09
N ILE A 28 -15.45 4.61 10.89
CA ILE A 28 -14.77 5.14 9.70
C ILE A 28 -15.24 6.56 9.42
N LYS A 29 -16.56 6.81 9.44
CA LYS A 29 -17.19 8.11 9.17
C LYS A 29 -16.69 9.21 10.11
N ASN A 30 -16.52 8.92 11.40
CA ASN A 30 -16.17 9.92 12.41
C ASN A 30 -14.66 10.07 12.63
N THR A 31 -13.83 9.15 12.15
CA THR A 31 -12.37 9.30 12.18
C THR A 31 -11.92 10.43 11.25
N PRO A 32 -11.02 11.34 11.65
CA PRO A 32 -10.46 12.38 10.78
C PRO A 32 -9.74 11.82 9.55
N ASP A 33 -9.70 12.59 8.47
CA ASP A 33 -9.03 12.20 7.22
C ASP A 33 -7.55 11.85 7.42
N GLU A 34 -6.85 12.58 8.31
CA GLU A 34 -5.45 12.32 8.65
C GLU A 34 -5.20 10.97 9.36
N ASP A 35 -6.23 10.34 9.90
CA ASP A 35 -6.13 9.11 10.69
C ASP A 35 -6.83 7.90 10.05
N VAL A 36 -7.74 8.11 9.09
CA VAL A 36 -8.67 7.05 8.65
C VAL A 36 -7.98 5.89 7.91
N THR A 37 -6.95 6.18 7.11
CA THR A 37 -6.14 5.14 6.47
C THR A 37 -5.43 4.28 7.53
N GLN A 38 -4.87 4.93 8.54
CA GLN A 38 -4.10 4.26 9.58
C GLN A 38 -5.00 3.47 10.54
N LEU A 39 -6.22 3.96 10.82
CA LEU A 39 -7.26 3.19 11.52
C LEU A 39 -7.48 1.82 10.85
N ILE A 40 -7.62 1.79 9.52
CA ILE A 40 -7.83 0.55 8.77
C ILE A 40 -6.62 -0.37 8.89
N ILE A 41 -5.41 0.17 8.72
CA ILE A 41 -4.16 -0.60 8.83
C ILE A 41 -3.99 -1.18 10.23
N ASP A 42 -4.21 -0.38 11.27
CA ASP A 42 -4.09 -0.80 12.68
C ASP A 42 -5.06 -1.95 12.99
N SER A 43 -6.31 -1.85 12.50
CA SER A 43 -7.31 -2.91 12.65
C SER A 43 -6.88 -4.21 11.96
N ILE A 44 -6.37 -4.11 10.73
CA ILE A 44 -5.88 -5.27 9.98
C ILE A 44 -4.71 -5.93 10.72
N GLN A 45 -3.70 -5.16 11.11
CA GLN A 45 -2.51 -5.67 11.78
C GLN A 45 -2.84 -6.32 13.13
N PHE A 46 -3.77 -5.74 13.89
CA PHE A 46 -4.24 -6.30 15.15
C PHE A 46 -4.83 -7.70 14.98
N ASN A 47 -5.63 -7.90 13.93
CA ASN A 47 -6.27 -9.17 13.58
C ASN A 47 -5.37 -10.18 12.84
N SER A 48 -4.14 -9.78 12.55
CA SER A 48 -3.22 -10.48 11.66
C SER A 48 -1.97 -11.03 12.34
N LYS A 49 -1.94 -11.02 13.68
CA LYS A 49 -0.81 -11.54 14.45
C LYS A 49 -0.45 -12.96 14.01
N ASN A 50 0.83 -13.18 13.69
CA ASN A 50 1.40 -14.45 13.25
C ASN A 50 0.89 -14.99 11.90
N LYS A 51 0.25 -14.16 11.06
CA LYS A 51 -0.17 -14.55 9.70
C LYS A 51 0.84 -14.05 8.66
N SER A 52 1.04 -14.84 7.61
CA SER A 52 1.76 -14.41 6.40
C SER A 52 0.94 -13.38 5.61
N TYR A 53 1.59 -12.64 4.71
CA TYR A 53 0.92 -11.64 3.87
C TYR A 53 -0.25 -12.24 3.07
N GLY A 54 -0.07 -13.41 2.47
CA GLY A 54 -1.12 -14.10 1.70
C GLY A 54 -2.32 -14.49 2.57
N GLU A 55 -2.08 -15.00 3.78
CA GLU A 55 -3.15 -15.34 4.74
C GLU A 55 -3.91 -14.11 5.23
N ILE A 56 -3.21 -13.01 5.47
CA ILE A 56 -3.83 -11.72 5.81
C ILE A 56 -4.72 -11.30 4.65
N TYR A 57 -4.14 -11.15 3.47
CA TYR A 57 -4.83 -10.64 2.29
C TYR A 57 -6.08 -11.46 1.96
N ALA A 58 -6.00 -12.79 2.02
CA ALA A 58 -7.13 -13.67 1.75
C ALA A 58 -8.35 -13.39 2.66
N GLY A 59 -8.11 -13.03 3.92
CA GLY A 59 -9.14 -12.75 4.93
C GLY A 59 -9.68 -11.31 4.93
N LEU A 60 -9.11 -10.41 4.12
CA LEU A 60 -9.53 -9.00 4.07
C LEU A 60 -10.78 -8.79 3.20
N THR A 61 -11.59 -7.80 3.58
CA THR A 61 -12.66 -7.26 2.71
C THR A 61 -12.09 -6.60 1.46
N SER A 62 -12.93 -6.30 0.46
CA SER A 62 -12.46 -5.70 -0.81
C SER A 62 -11.76 -4.36 -0.59
N GLY A 63 -12.32 -3.48 0.24
CA GLY A 63 -11.70 -2.19 0.55
C GLY A 63 -10.40 -2.35 1.33
N GLN A 64 -10.36 -3.26 2.30
CA GLN A 64 -9.16 -3.55 3.08
C GLN A 64 -8.02 -4.09 2.20
N LYS A 65 -8.32 -4.97 1.23
CA LYS A 65 -7.32 -5.47 0.26
C LYS A 65 -6.65 -4.34 -0.50
N ILE A 66 -7.42 -3.38 -0.98
CA ILE A 66 -6.91 -2.22 -1.72
C ILE A 66 -5.98 -1.39 -0.83
N ILE A 67 -6.44 -0.97 0.35
CA ILE A 67 -5.65 -0.10 1.23
C ILE A 67 -4.40 -0.82 1.76
N TYR A 68 -4.53 -2.07 2.19
CA TYR A 68 -3.43 -2.83 2.78
C TYR A 68 -2.35 -3.19 1.76
N SER A 69 -2.74 -3.57 0.53
CA SER A 69 -1.76 -3.86 -0.52
C SER A 69 -0.90 -2.63 -0.87
N ILE A 70 -1.52 -1.46 -1.01
CA ILE A 70 -0.81 -0.22 -1.29
C ILE A 70 0.10 0.19 -0.11
N TYR A 71 -0.36 0.01 1.14
CA TYR A 71 0.47 0.22 2.32
C TYR A 71 1.72 -0.69 2.34
N ILE A 72 1.54 -1.98 2.03
CA ILE A 72 2.66 -2.92 1.96
C ILE A 72 3.64 -2.54 0.83
N LEU A 73 3.14 -2.11 -0.33
CA LEU A 73 3.97 -1.60 -1.42
C LEU A 73 4.85 -0.43 -0.96
N GLU A 74 4.25 0.63 -0.40
CA GLU A 74 4.99 1.80 0.08
C GLU A 74 6.04 1.42 1.11
N THR A 75 5.65 0.68 2.15
CA THR A 75 6.57 0.30 3.23
C THR A 75 7.74 -0.55 2.74
N LYS A 76 7.55 -1.39 1.73
CA LYS A 76 8.61 -2.23 1.17
C LYS A 76 9.54 -1.43 0.27
N ILE A 77 8.99 -0.58 -0.61
CA ILE A 77 9.80 0.27 -1.50
C ILE A 77 10.60 1.29 -0.67
N PHE A 78 10.03 1.91 0.36
CA PHE A 78 10.78 2.84 1.22
C PHE A 78 11.90 2.15 2.01
N ASN A 79 11.80 0.84 2.25
CA ASN A 79 12.82 0.09 3.00
C ASN A 79 13.88 -0.58 2.10
N GLY A 80 13.59 -0.87 0.83
CA GLY A 80 14.53 -1.61 -0.02
C GLY A 80 14.24 -1.59 -1.53
N GLY A 81 13.40 -0.66 -1.99
CA GLY A 81 13.00 -0.58 -3.40
C GLY A 81 12.16 -1.77 -3.89
N PHE A 82 11.87 -1.78 -5.18
CA PHE A 82 11.19 -2.85 -5.89
C PHE A 82 11.99 -4.16 -5.87
N GLY A 83 13.32 -4.09 -5.96
CA GLY A 83 14.16 -5.27 -5.78
C GLY A 83 13.90 -5.93 -4.42
N GLY A 84 13.97 -5.15 -3.33
CA GLY A 84 13.66 -5.65 -1.99
C GLY A 84 12.19 -6.08 -1.84
N PHE A 85 11.26 -5.45 -2.55
CA PHE A 85 9.86 -5.86 -2.56
C PHE A 85 9.70 -7.26 -3.19
N TYR A 86 10.08 -7.42 -4.46
CA TYR A 86 9.89 -8.65 -5.23
C TYR A 86 10.84 -9.80 -4.88
N PHE A 87 11.99 -9.56 -4.22
CA PHE A 87 12.78 -10.66 -3.65
C PHE A 87 12.12 -11.25 -2.39
N ASN A 88 11.33 -10.46 -1.67
CA ASN A 88 10.68 -10.87 -0.43
C ASN A 88 9.20 -11.25 -0.62
N THR A 89 8.66 -11.12 -1.83
CA THR A 89 7.30 -11.46 -2.19
C THR A 89 7.31 -12.15 -3.56
N GLU A 90 6.53 -13.20 -3.76
CA GLU A 90 6.42 -13.81 -5.10
C GLU A 90 5.79 -12.82 -6.09
N CYS A 91 6.27 -12.78 -7.35
CA CYS A 91 5.75 -11.85 -8.37
C CYS A 91 4.23 -12.00 -8.56
N GLU A 92 3.71 -13.23 -8.48
CA GLU A 92 2.28 -13.55 -8.63
C GLU A 92 1.43 -12.93 -7.50
N LEU A 93 1.99 -12.80 -6.30
CA LEU A 93 1.33 -12.19 -5.15
C LEU A 93 1.18 -10.67 -5.29
N ASN A 94 1.63 -10.06 -6.39
CA ASN A 94 1.59 -8.61 -6.59
C ASN A 94 0.72 -8.17 -7.78
N GLN A 95 0.12 -9.11 -8.52
CA GLN A 95 -0.72 -8.80 -9.69
C GLN A 95 -1.96 -7.97 -9.36
N PHE A 96 -2.42 -7.96 -8.10
CA PHE A 96 -3.54 -7.12 -7.67
C PHE A 96 -3.15 -5.66 -7.39
N LEU A 97 -1.86 -5.32 -7.31
CA LEU A 97 -1.45 -3.96 -6.94
C LEU A 97 -1.82 -2.94 -8.02
N GLU A 98 -1.59 -3.27 -9.29
CA GLU A 98 -1.98 -2.40 -10.41
C GLU A 98 -3.48 -2.08 -10.39
N PRO A 99 -4.42 -3.06 -10.40
CA PRO A 99 -5.84 -2.75 -10.36
C PRO A 99 -6.27 -2.04 -9.07
N ASN A 100 -5.64 -2.32 -7.92
CA ASN A 100 -5.93 -1.63 -6.66
C ASN A 100 -5.50 -0.15 -6.70
N LEU A 101 -4.34 0.15 -7.30
CA LEU A 101 -3.88 1.52 -7.51
C LEU A 101 -4.78 2.27 -8.49
N ILE A 102 -5.22 1.61 -9.56
CA ILE A 102 -6.22 2.17 -10.49
C ILE A 102 -7.54 2.48 -9.77
N ALA A 103 -7.98 1.60 -8.86
CA ALA A 103 -9.24 1.78 -8.11
C ALA A 103 -9.24 3.06 -7.26
N ILE A 104 -8.10 3.45 -6.70
CA ILE A 104 -7.96 4.74 -5.97
C ILE A 104 -7.59 5.91 -6.89
N GLY A 105 -7.48 5.68 -8.20
CA GLY A 105 -7.12 6.70 -9.19
C GLY A 105 -5.63 7.02 -9.29
N ALA A 106 -4.75 6.22 -8.68
CA ALA A 106 -3.30 6.39 -8.67
C ALA A 106 -2.63 5.82 -9.94
N LYS A 107 -3.04 6.32 -11.11
CA LYS A 107 -2.68 5.72 -12.41
C LYS A 107 -1.19 5.76 -12.72
N SER A 108 -0.49 6.81 -12.30
CA SER A 108 0.95 6.92 -12.53
C SER A 108 1.73 5.89 -11.70
N VAL A 109 1.35 5.70 -10.44
CA VAL A 109 1.94 4.65 -9.60
C VAL A 109 1.55 3.26 -10.11
N ALA A 110 0.32 3.08 -10.60
CA ALA A 110 -0.12 1.82 -11.21
C ALA A 110 0.75 1.43 -12.42
N ASP A 111 1.08 2.39 -13.29
CA ASP A 111 1.94 2.13 -14.45
C ASP A 111 3.38 1.76 -14.07
N ILE A 112 3.93 2.36 -13.00
CA ILE A 112 5.24 1.96 -12.46
C ILE A 112 5.17 0.52 -11.95
N VAL A 113 4.15 0.17 -11.18
CA VAL A 113 3.95 -1.19 -10.65
C VAL A 113 3.77 -2.21 -11.77
N ARG A 114 3.01 -1.88 -12.83
CA ARG A 114 2.87 -2.73 -14.01
C ARG A 114 4.24 -3.05 -14.63
N ARG A 115 5.08 -2.03 -14.85
CA ARG A 115 6.43 -2.21 -15.37
C ARG A 115 7.32 -3.01 -14.42
N ALA A 116 7.15 -2.83 -13.11
CA ALA A 116 7.88 -3.61 -12.11
C ALA A 116 7.47 -5.10 -12.10
N ASN A 117 6.18 -5.40 -12.28
CA ASN A 117 5.70 -6.77 -12.49
C ASN A 117 6.35 -7.40 -13.73
N GLU A 118 6.42 -6.68 -14.86
CA GLU A 118 7.06 -7.16 -16.10
C GLU A 118 8.57 -7.46 -15.90
N VAL A 119 9.27 -6.63 -15.12
CA VAL A 119 10.67 -6.89 -14.76
C VAL A 119 10.78 -8.15 -13.90
N CYS A 120 9.89 -8.32 -12.92
CA CYS A 120 9.87 -9.49 -12.04
C CYS A 120 9.65 -10.79 -12.82
N GLU A 121 8.66 -10.82 -13.72
CA GLU A 121 8.39 -11.95 -14.61
C GLU A 121 9.59 -12.27 -15.50
N SER A 122 10.26 -11.24 -16.02
CA SER A 122 11.47 -11.41 -16.83
C SER A 122 12.63 -12.00 -16.01
N ILE A 123 12.79 -11.62 -14.74
CA ILE A 123 13.82 -12.19 -13.84
C ILE A 123 13.51 -13.66 -13.55
N LEU A 124 12.26 -14.01 -13.25
CA LEU A 124 11.85 -15.41 -13.05
C LEU A 124 12.09 -16.29 -14.29
N ALA A 125 11.99 -15.70 -15.47
CA ALA A 125 12.28 -16.35 -16.74
C ALA A 125 13.78 -16.39 -17.10
N ASP A 126 14.67 -15.88 -16.23
CA ASP A 126 16.12 -15.72 -16.48
C ASP A 126 16.44 -14.82 -17.71
N GLN A 127 15.61 -13.79 -17.92
CA GLN A 127 15.67 -12.84 -19.05
C GLN A 127 16.06 -11.42 -18.62
N ALA A 128 16.27 -11.19 -17.32
CA ALA A 128 16.58 -9.88 -16.77
C ALA A 128 17.40 -9.97 -15.49
N GLU A 129 18.19 -8.93 -15.25
CA GLU A 129 18.93 -8.72 -14.02
C GLU A 129 18.14 -7.85 -13.03
N PRO A 130 18.29 -8.05 -11.71
CA PRO A 130 17.62 -7.24 -10.68
C PRO A 130 17.87 -5.73 -10.77
N ASP A 131 18.99 -5.30 -11.36
CA ASP A 131 19.34 -3.88 -11.56
C ASP A 131 18.29 -3.12 -12.40
N LYS A 132 17.43 -3.82 -13.14
CA LYS A 132 16.32 -3.20 -13.88
C LYS A 132 15.24 -2.57 -12.98
N PHE A 133 15.22 -2.86 -11.69
CA PHE A 133 14.33 -2.19 -10.74
C PHE A 133 14.76 -0.77 -10.38
N TYR A 134 16.07 -0.46 -10.43
CA TYR A 134 16.60 0.81 -9.94
C TYR A 134 16.00 2.07 -10.62
N PRO A 135 15.78 2.10 -11.95
CA PRO A 135 15.09 3.23 -12.57
C PRO A 135 13.64 3.40 -12.09
N LEU A 136 12.94 2.29 -11.80
CA LEU A 136 11.56 2.29 -11.33
C LEU A 136 11.47 2.79 -9.88
N ASP A 137 12.45 2.46 -9.04
CA ASP A 137 12.56 2.99 -7.68
C ASP A 137 12.64 4.51 -7.69
N LYS A 138 13.53 5.06 -8.54
CA LYS A 138 13.69 6.50 -8.68
C LYS A 138 12.41 7.17 -9.16
N GLU A 139 11.77 6.62 -10.18
CA GLU A 139 10.51 7.14 -10.71
C GLU A 139 9.40 7.10 -9.64
N PHE A 140 9.31 6.04 -8.85
CA PHE A 140 8.34 5.92 -7.78
C PHE A 140 8.48 7.03 -6.74
N TYR A 141 9.70 7.33 -6.30
CA TYR A 141 9.94 8.41 -5.33
C TYR A 141 9.59 9.80 -5.89
N GLU A 142 9.74 10.01 -7.20
CA GLU A 142 9.36 11.28 -7.85
C GLU A 142 7.83 11.40 -8.01
N VAL A 143 7.14 10.30 -8.26
CA VAL A 143 5.71 10.29 -8.57
C VAL A 143 4.84 10.23 -7.32
N ILE A 144 5.27 9.59 -6.24
CA ILE A 144 4.43 9.34 -5.06
C ILE A 144 3.91 10.64 -4.39
N GLU A 145 4.75 11.69 -4.34
CA GLU A 145 4.35 13.00 -3.82
C GLU A 145 3.33 13.68 -4.74
N VAL A 146 3.53 13.59 -6.05
CA VAL A 146 2.65 14.20 -7.06
C VAL A 146 1.29 13.51 -7.09
N ASP A 147 1.28 12.19 -6.98
CA ASP A 147 0.06 11.40 -7.09
C ASP A 147 -0.81 11.49 -5.82
N ARG A 148 -0.28 12.07 -4.73
CA ARG A 148 -0.99 12.29 -3.47
C ARG A 148 -1.71 11.02 -2.99
N LEU A 149 -0.99 9.89 -2.95
CA LEU A 149 -1.55 8.57 -2.63
C LEU A 149 -2.42 8.57 -1.38
N GLU A 150 -2.01 9.28 -0.33
CA GLU A 150 -2.79 9.37 0.90
C GLU A 150 -4.15 10.02 0.69
N ALA A 151 -4.21 11.16 -0.01
CA ALA A 151 -5.47 11.84 -0.30
C ALA A 151 -6.40 10.96 -1.16
N ARG A 152 -5.83 10.17 -2.09
CA ARG A 152 -6.58 9.21 -2.90
C ARG A 152 -7.15 8.07 -2.08
N ARG A 153 -6.36 7.51 -1.16
CA ARG A 153 -6.83 6.49 -0.20
C ARG A 153 -7.99 7.01 0.63
N VAL A 154 -7.84 8.19 1.23
CA VAL A 154 -8.91 8.84 2.01
C VAL A 154 -10.15 8.99 1.16
N THR A 155 -10.04 9.54 -0.05
CA THR A 155 -11.19 9.71 -0.96
C THR A 155 -11.91 8.39 -1.21
N TYR A 156 -11.15 7.33 -1.56
CA TYR A 156 -11.71 6.00 -1.79
C TYR A 156 -12.40 5.43 -0.53
N ILE A 157 -11.77 5.54 0.63
CA ILE A 157 -12.34 5.08 1.92
C ILE A 157 -13.66 5.80 2.18
N ARG A 158 -13.72 7.12 1.97
CA ARG A 158 -14.93 7.93 2.21
C ARG A 158 -16.07 7.56 1.27
N GLU A 159 -15.75 7.28 0.01
CA GLU A 159 -16.74 6.96 -1.02
C GLU A 159 -17.31 5.54 -0.88
N TYR A 160 -16.48 4.58 -0.46
CA TYR A 160 -16.80 3.13 -0.44
C TYR A 160 -16.71 2.52 0.97
N ARG A 161 -17.18 3.23 2.00
CA ARG A 161 -17.03 2.81 3.43
C ARG A 161 -17.57 1.41 3.71
N GLU A 162 -18.64 1.02 3.04
CA GLU A 162 -19.26 -0.31 3.17
C GLU A 162 -18.28 -1.45 2.86
N GLN A 163 -17.28 -1.21 2.00
CA GLN A 163 -16.27 -2.19 1.65
C GLN A 163 -15.26 -2.47 2.77
N PHE A 164 -15.29 -1.71 3.86
CA PHE A 164 -14.36 -1.81 4.99
C PHE A 164 -15.01 -2.40 6.24
N ILE A 165 -16.35 -2.57 6.24
CA ILE A 165 -17.07 -3.08 7.39
C ILE A 165 -16.83 -4.59 7.49
N SER A 166 -16.26 -5.02 8.61
CA SER A 166 -16.04 -6.43 8.93
C SER A 166 -17.22 -6.97 9.76
N ALA A 167 -17.73 -8.15 9.41
CA ALA A 167 -18.78 -8.84 10.18
C ALA A 167 -18.28 -9.37 11.55
#